data_AF-A0A2D9G8R5-F1
#
_entry.id   AF-A0A2D9G8R5-F1
#
_cell.length_a   1.000
_cell.length_b   1.000
_cell.length_c   1.000
_cell.angle_alpha   90.00
_cell.angle_beta   90.00
_cell.angle_gamma   90.00
#
_symmetry.space_group_name_H-M   'P 1'
#
loop_
_entity.id
_entity.type
_entity.pdbx_description
1 polymer ?
#
loop_
_entity_poly.entity_id
_entity_poly.type
_entity_poly.pdbx_seq_one_letter_code
_entity_poly.pdbx_strand_id
1 'polypeptide(L)'
;MPKISKAARGKHRWVGLVFSTKFSDINALKDELNHMLKNINYRLYDYILDGSHRSCIIKIKLEHYPFVRDMFVPPKEIFSITSSGKIRLVRLRISEYFERQVDD
;
A
#
# COMPACT_ATOMS: atom_id res chain seq x y z
N MET A 1 -22.87 3.95 19.15
CA MET A 1 -22.56 5.15 18.33
C MET A 1 -23.05 4.93 16.90
N PRO A 2 -23.75 5.88 16.26
CA PRO A 2 -24.15 5.76 14.87
C PRO A 2 -22.91 5.65 13.98
N LYS A 3 -22.88 4.67 13.06
CA LYS A 3 -21.83 4.60 12.03
C LYS A 3 -21.91 5.87 11.19
N ILE A 4 -20.86 6.69 11.22
CA ILE A 4 -20.70 7.85 10.35
C ILE A 4 -21.11 7.47 8.92
N SER A 5 -22.01 8.26 8.32
CA SER A 5 -22.53 8.02 6.98
C SER A 5 -21.40 7.86 5.97
N LYS A 6 -21.62 7.11 4.89
CA LYS A 6 -20.57 6.90 3.85
C LYS A 6 -20.03 8.23 3.31
N ALA A 7 -20.86 9.27 3.24
CA ALA A 7 -20.48 10.59 2.75
C ALA A 7 -19.52 11.34 3.70
N ALA A 8 -19.68 11.17 5.01
CA ALA A 8 -18.90 11.92 6.01
C ALA A 8 -17.50 11.32 6.31
N ARG A 9 -17.13 10.16 5.72
CA ARG A 9 -15.83 9.49 5.99
C ARG A 9 -14.66 9.99 5.14
N GLY A 10 -14.88 10.96 4.27
CA GLY A 10 -13.86 11.47 3.35
C GLY A 10 -13.48 10.47 2.24
N LYS A 11 -13.07 11.00 1.09
CA LYS A 11 -12.57 10.19 -0.03
C LYS A 11 -11.13 9.74 0.26
N HIS A 12 -10.85 8.47 0.00
CA HIS A 12 -9.54 7.87 0.23
C HIS A 12 -9.14 6.98 -0.95
N ARG A 13 -7.86 6.63 -0.99
CA ARG A 13 -7.32 5.63 -1.90
C ARG A 13 -6.61 4.56 -1.08
N TRP A 14 -6.82 3.31 -1.48
CA TRP A 14 -6.02 2.17 -1.05
C TRP A 14 -4.92 1.97 -2.09
N VAL A 15 -3.69 1.83 -1.64
CA VAL A 15 -2.51 1.64 -2.49
C VAL A 15 -1.83 0.34 -2.03
N GLY A 16 -1.70 -0.61 -2.94
CA GLY A 16 -0.96 -1.85 -2.72
C GLY A 16 0.50 -1.62 -3.04
N LEU A 17 1.37 -1.94 -2.08
CA LEU A 17 2.81 -1.80 -2.16
C LEU A 17 3.47 -3.17 -2.08
N VAL A 18 4.50 -3.36 -2.89
CA VAL A 18 5.46 -4.46 -2.79
C VAL A 18 6.80 -3.87 -2.35
N PHE A 19 7.55 -4.61 -1.56
CA PHE A 19 8.84 -4.14 -1.04
C PHE A 19 9.88 -5.25 -1.00
N SER A 20 11.15 -4.87 -1.05
CA SER A 20 12.28 -5.79 -1.17
C SER A 20 12.58 -6.56 0.13
N THR A 21 13.54 -7.48 0.04
CA THR A 21 14.04 -8.23 1.19
C THR A 21 14.75 -7.37 2.25
N LYS A 22 15.12 -6.12 1.92
CA LYS A 22 15.72 -5.14 2.83
C LYS A 22 14.83 -4.84 4.04
N PHE A 23 13.52 -4.93 3.87
CA PHE A 23 12.56 -4.70 4.96
C PHE A 23 12.14 -6.05 5.55
N SER A 24 12.87 -6.50 6.57
CA SER A 24 12.63 -7.76 7.28
C SER A 24 11.61 -7.66 8.41
N ASP A 25 11.22 -6.45 8.79
CA ASP A 25 10.23 -6.20 9.83
C ASP A 25 9.40 -4.93 9.55
N ILE A 26 8.28 -4.83 10.27
CA ILE A 26 7.30 -3.76 10.07
C ILE A 26 7.83 -2.39 10.48
N ASN A 27 8.78 -2.30 11.42
CA ASN A 27 9.32 -1.02 11.88
C ASN A 27 10.26 -0.44 10.82
N ALA A 28 11.17 -1.25 10.26
CA ALA A 28 12.03 -0.84 9.16
C ALA A 28 11.21 -0.32 7.96
N LEU A 29 10.11 -1.02 7.60
CA LEU A 29 9.20 -0.57 6.55
C LEU A 29 8.51 0.75 6.92
N LYS A 30 8.00 0.87 8.16
CA LYS A 30 7.32 2.10 8.61
C LYS A 30 8.26 3.30 8.63
N ASP A 31 9.50 3.12 9.03
CA ASP A 31 10.49 4.20 9.07
C ASP A 31 10.77 4.72 7.67
N GLU A 32 10.95 3.83 6.69
CA GLU A 32 11.09 4.21 5.28
C GLU A 32 9.82 4.87 4.73
N LEU A 33 8.64 4.31 5.01
CA LEU A 33 7.37 4.92 4.60
C LEU A 33 7.18 6.29 5.23
N ASN A 34 7.58 6.49 6.49
CA ASN A 34 7.53 7.79 7.15
C ASN A 34 8.52 8.78 6.51
N HIS A 35 9.70 8.31 6.10
CA HIS A 35 10.67 9.13 5.39
C HIS A 35 10.16 9.55 4.00
N MET A 36 9.59 8.61 3.23
CA MET A 36 9.04 8.86 1.90
C MET A 36 7.79 9.75 1.99
N LEU A 37 6.87 9.46 2.90
CA LEU A 37 5.56 10.12 2.98
C LEU A 37 5.56 11.40 3.81
N LYS A 38 6.53 11.62 4.72
CA LYS A 38 6.76 12.80 5.61
C LYS A 38 5.53 13.57 6.10
N ASN A 39 4.85 14.27 5.20
CA ASN A 39 3.69 15.14 5.47
C ASN A 39 2.34 14.53 5.07
N ILE A 40 2.32 13.30 4.57
CA ILE A 40 1.13 12.59 4.14
C ILE A 40 0.77 11.58 5.22
N ASN A 41 -0.35 11.83 5.89
CA ASN A 41 -0.89 10.87 6.84
C ASN A 41 -1.40 9.63 6.09
N TYR A 42 -0.96 8.47 6.54
CA TYR A 42 -1.38 7.17 6.01
C TYR A 42 -1.70 6.21 7.15
N ARG A 43 -2.44 5.16 6.83
CA ARG A 43 -2.61 3.99 7.69
C ARG A 43 -2.13 2.75 6.95
N LEU A 44 -1.32 1.93 7.62
CA LEU A 44 -0.80 0.67 7.10
C LEU A 44 -1.72 -0.48 7.48
N TYR A 45 -1.98 -1.36 6.52
CA TYR A 45 -2.82 -2.55 6.61
C TYR A 45 -2.13 -3.71 5.89
N ASP A 46 -2.60 -4.92 6.18
CA ASP A 46 -2.27 -6.14 5.44
C ASP A 46 -0.77 -6.29 5.18
N TYR A 47 0.04 -6.07 6.23
CA TYR A 47 1.47 -6.32 6.18
C TYR A 47 1.73 -7.82 6.06
N ILE A 48 2.38 -8.23 4.99
CA ILE A 48 2.68 -9.63 4.68
C ILE A 48 4.18 -9.77 4.48
N LEU A 49 4.75 -10.72 5.23
CA LEU A 49 6.08 -11.27 5.03
C LEU A 49 5.95 -12.79 4.96
N ASP A 50 5.97 -13.34 3.75
CA ASP A 50 5.88 -14.78 3.53
C ASP A 50 6.78 -15.19 2.37
N GLY A 51 7.96 -15.74 2.67
CA GLY A 51 8.96 -16.08 1.64
C GLY A 51 9.34 -14.88 0.76
N SER A 52 9.05 -14.99 -0.55
CA SER A 52 9.20 -13.91 -1.53
C SER A 52 8.05 -12.90 -1.54
N HIS A 53 6.92 -13.21 -0.89
CA HIS A 53 5.76 -12.34 -0.83
C HIS A 53 5.94 -11.28 0.25
N ARG A 54 6.22 -10.06 -0.20
CA ARG A 54 6.48 -8.91 0.66
C ARG A 54 5.62 -7.75 0.21
N SER A 55 4.54 -7.53 0.95
CA SER A 55 3.56 -6.50 0.57
C SER A 55 2.87 -5.86 1.76
N CYS A 56 2.33 -4.67 1.52
CA CYS A 56 1.41 -4.04 2.44
C CYS A 56 0.40 -3.18 1.67
N ILE A 57 -0.67 -2.77 2.35
CA ILE A 57 -1.63 -1.82 1.82
C ILE A 57 -1.60 -0.56 2.66
N ILE A 58 -1.41 0.59 2.03
CA ILE A 58 -1.60 1.88 2.70
C ILE A 58 -2.93 2.51 2.30
N LYS A 59 -3.55 3.18 3.28
CA LYS A 59 -4.73 4.03 3.09
C LYS A 59 -4.31 5.49 3.24
N ILE A 60 -4.57 6.27 2.21
CA ILE A 60 -4.30 7.71 2.16
C ILE A 60 -5.57 8.48 1.81
N LYS A 61 -5.61 9.78 2.11
CA LYS A 61 -6.64 10.64 1.53
C LYS A 61 -6.51 10.70 0.01
N LEU A 62 -7.63 10.83 -0.69
CA LEU A 62 -7.63 10.84 -2.16
C LEU A 62 -6.85 12.04 -2.73
N GLU A 63 -6.84 13.17 -2.04
CA GLU A 63 -6.10 14.38 -2.44
C GLU A 63 -4.59 14.17 -2.54
N HIS A 64 -4.02 13.26 -1.75
CA HIS A 64 -2.60 12.94 -1.79
C HIS A 64 -2.25 11.86 -2.83
N TYR A 65 -3.24 11.18 -3.42
CA TYR A 65 -2.99 10.06 -4.31
C TYR A 65 -2.12 10.40 -5.54
N PRO A 66 -2.30 11.53 -6.24
CA PRO A 66 -1.42 11.87 -7.37
C PRO A 66 0.06 11.86 -6.98
N PHE A 67 0.41 12.52 -5.88
CA PHE A 67 1.77 12.56 -5.37
C PHE A 67 2.29 11.18 -4.92
N VAL A 68 1.47 10.44 -4.17
CA VAL A 68 1.84 9.08 -3.72
C VAL A 68 2.05 8.14 -4.91
N ARG A 69 1.25 8.26 -5.98
CA ARG A 69 1.40 7.43 -7.18
C ARG A 69 2.78 7.59 -7.78
N ASP A 70 3.24 8.83 -7.97
CA ASP A 70 4.51 9.12 -8.63
C ASP A 70 5.72 8.79 -7.74
N MET A 71 5.53 8.83 -6.41
CA MET A 71 6.53 8.44 -5.42
C MET A 71 6.86 6.93 -5.45
N PHE A 72 5.88 6.07 -5.74
CA PHE A 72 6.04 4.61 -5.69
C PHE A 72 6.12 3.96 -7.09
N VAL A 73 6.59 4.67 -8.11
CA VAL A 73 6.82 4.10 -9.45
C VAL A 73 8.03 3.15 -9.42
N PRO A 74 7.93 1.90 -9.94
CA PRO A 74 9.06 0.99 -10.08
C PRO A 74 10.11 1.50 -11.09
N PRO A 75 11.39 1.04 -11.01
CA PRO A 75 11.95 0.13 -10.02
C PRO A 75 12.40 0.88 -8.74
N LYS A 76 11.98 0.39 -7.56
CA LYS A 76 12.36 0.92 -6.24
C LYS A 76 12.31 -0.20 -5.20
N GLU A 77 12.97 0.03 -4.05
CA GLU A 77 12.90 -0.87 -2.88
C GLU A 77 11.47 -1.02 -2.33
N ILE A 78 10.63 0.01 -2.51
CA ILE A 78 9.19 -0.01 -2.25
C ILE A 78 8.50 0.59 -3.46
N PHE A 79 7.56 -0.13 -4.07
CA PHE A 79 6.81 0.34 -5.23
C PHE A 79 5.35 -0.07 -5.19
N SER A 80 4.51 0.64 -5.92
CA SER A 80 3.08 0.35 -6.01
C SER A 80 2.78 -0.48 -7.25
N ILE A 81 2.03 -1.55 -7.05
CA ILE A 81 1.53 -2.40 -8.13
C ILE A 81 0.07 -2.11 -8.47
N THR A 82 -0.68 -1.48 -7.56
CA THR A 82 -2.10 -1.22 -7.75
C THR A 82 -2.65 -0.18 -6.79
N SER A 83 -3.77 0.45 -7.17
CA SER A 83 -4.57 1.26 -6.26
C SER A 83 -6.07 1.18 -6.60
N SER A 84 -6.91 1.41 -5.60
CA SER A 84 -8.37 1.43 -5.78
C SER A 84 -9.08 2.21 -4.66
N GLY A 85 -10.32 2.62 -4.91
CA GLY A 85 -11.22 3.09 -3.85
C GLY A 85 -11.73 1.95 -2.93
N LYS A 86 -11.46 0.69 -3.28
CA LYS A 86 -11.93 -0.50 -2.55
C LYS A 86 -10.75 -1.39 -2.16
N ILE A 87 -10.53 -1.58 -0.86
CA ILE A 87 -9.47 -2.46 -0.34
C ILE A 87 -9.54 -3.89 -0.92
N ARG A 88 -10.75 -4.43 -1.13
CA ARG A 88 -10.96 -5.76 -1.72
C ARG A 88 -10.33 -5.90 -3.11
N LEU A 89 -10.36 -4.84 -3.93
CA LEU A 89 -9.74 -4.88 -5.27
C LEU A 89 -8.22 -4.76 -5.20
N VAL A 90 -7.69 -4.05 -4.19
CA VAL A 90 -6.24 -3.97 -3.96
C VAL A 90 -5.72 -5.34 -3.53
N ARG A 91 -6.37 -6.00 -2.57
CA ARG A 91 -6.03 -7.36 -2.11
C ARG A 91 -6.00 -8.35 -3.26
N LEU A 92 -7.08 -8.41 -4.06
CA LEU A 92 -7.18 -9.32 -5.20
C LEU A 92 -5.99 -9.15 -6.16
N ARG A 93 -5.65 -7.91 -6.52
CA ARG A 93 -4.56 -7.62 -7.45
C ARG A 93 -3.17 -7.85 -6.86
N ILE A 94 -3.01 -7.74 -5.53
CA ILE A 94 -1.77 -8.14 -4.85
C ILE A 94 -1.60 -9.67 -4.95
N SER A 95 -2.67 -10.44 -4.68
CA SER A 95 -2.65 -11.90 -4.84
C SER A 95 -2.31 -12.29 -6.28
N GLU A 96 -3.01 -11.73 -7.27
CA GLU A 96 -2.73 -11.98 -8.70
C GLU A 96 -1.30 -11.61 -9.11
N TYR A 97 -0.72 -10.57 -8.50
CA TYR A 97 0.66 -10.17 -8.78
C TYR A 97 1.66 -11.24 -8.31
N PHE A 98 1.47 -11.79 -7.12
CA PHE A 98 2.36 -12.81 -6.59
C PHE A 98 2.15 -14.17 -7.25
N GLU A 99 0.92 -14.54 -7.58
CA GLU A 99 0.62 -15.76 -8.35
C GLU A 99 1.41 -15.77 -9.68
N ARG A 100 1.42 -14.65 -10.41
CA ARG A 100 2.17 -14.53 -11.67
C ARG A 100 3.69 -14.66 -11.53
N GLN A 101 4.26 -14.42 -10.35
CA GLN A 101 5.70 -14.57 -10.13
C GLN A 101 6.14 -15.99 -9.76
N VAL A 102 5.19 -16.88 -9.46
CA VAL A 102 5.46 -18.30 -9.20
C VAL A 102 5.52 -19.10 -10.50
N ASP A 103 4.89 -18.59 -11.56
CA ASP A 103 4.80 -19.24 -12.87
C ASP A 103 6.01 -18.94 -13.81
N ASP A 104 6.94 -18.07 -13.39
CA ASP A 104 8.17 -17.67 -14.10
C ASP A 104 9.43 -18.32 -13.48
#